data_AF-A0A244EFU5-F1
#
_entry.id   AF-A0A244EFU5-F1
#
_cell.length_a   1.000
_cell.length_b   1.000
_cell.length_c   1.000
_cell.angle_alpha   90.00
_cell.angle_beta   90.00
_cell.angle_gamma   90.00
#
_symmetry.space_group_name_H-M   'P 1'
#
loop_
_entity.id
_entity.type
_entity.pdbx_description
1 polymer ?
#
loop_
_entity_poly.entity_id
_entity_poly.type
_entity_poly.pdbx_seq_one_letter_code
_entity_poly.pdbx_strand_id
1 'polypeptide(L)'
;MASLHSFFRFLSSPILGMGRSTDRQMGQIRSAMLSLLQGHGGHSAQRVAQRVRFAGDMEALWYLRQDVLTALSAIDGEAAARRQMREINRLFKGGLPGALVPRPHHRITT
;
A
#
# COMPACT_ATOMS: atom_id res chain seq x y z
N MET A 1 16.29 18.90 -5.93
CA MET A 1 15.36 18.69 -4.80
C MET A 1 13.96 18.50 -5.38
N ALA A 2 13.57 17.25 -5.66
CA ALA A 2 12.29 16.97 -6.32
C ALA A 2 11.21 16.71 -5.26
N SER A 3 10.35 17.71 -5.09
CA SER A 3 9.11 17.65 -4.34
C SER A 3 8.09 16.81 -5.11
N LEU A 4 7.59 15.73 -4.50
CA LEU A 4 6.40 15.01 -4.98
C LEU A 4 5.25 15.34 -4.01
N HIS A 5 4.55 16.43 -4.27
CA HIS A 5 3.29 16.74 -3.59
C HIS A 5 2.18 15.89 -4.21
N SER A 6 1.54 15.09 -3.35
CA SER A 6 0.34 14.32 -3.66
C SER A 6 -0.81 15.27 -4.01
N PHE A 7 -1.29 15.21 -5.25
CA PHE A 7 -2.09 16.26 -5.87
C PHE A 7 -3.61 16.01 -5.89
N PHE A 8 -4.17 15.06 -5.14
CA PHE A 8 -5.62 14.86 -5.16
C PHE A 8 -6.26 14.90 -3.78
N ARG A 9 -6.84 16.07 -3.49
CA ARG A 9 -7.89 16.26 -2.48
C ARG A 9 -9.05 16.97 -3.16
N PHE A 10 -10.07 16.23 -3.58
CA PHE A 10 -11.47 16.68 -3.51
C PHE A 10 -12.43 15.56 -3.93
N LEU A 11 -13.10 14.93 -2.95
CA LEU A 11 -14.48 14.38 -2.98
C LEU A 11 -14.65 13.42 -1.79
N SER A 12 -14.59 13.95 -0.57
CA SER A 12 -15.00 13.20 0.62
C SER A 12 -16.50 13.36 0.81
N SER A 13 -17.30 12.50 0.18
CA SER A 13 -18.71 12.32 0.53
C SER A 13 -18.81 11.31 1.69
N PRO A 14 -19.45 11.67 2.83
CA PRO A 14 -19.45 10.85 4.02
C PRO A 14 -20.51 9.74 3.92
N ILE A 15 -20.10 8.51 3.62
CA ILE A 15 -20.89 7.31 3.92
C ILE A 15 -20.52 6.89 5.35
N LEU A 16 -21.32 7.31 6.33
CA LEU A 16 -21.04 7.34 7.78
C LEU A 16 -20.73 5.97 8.46
N GLY A 17 -20.77 4.85 7.72
CA GLY A 17 -20.41 3.51 8.21
C GLY A 17 -19.19 2.88 7.52
N MET A 18 -19.02 3.11 6.21
CA MET A 18 -17.94 2.52 5.41
C MET A 18 -16.57 3.12 5.77
N GLY A 19 -16.52 4.44 6.00
CA GLY A 19 -15.27 5.16 6.27
C GLY A 19 -14.52 4.64 7.50
N ARG A 20 -15.23 4.21 8.55
CA ARG A 20 -14.60 3.66 9.78
C ARG A 20 -14.00 2.28 9.60
N SER A 21 -14.53 1.47 8.68
CA SER A 21 -13.95 0.17 8.35
C SER A 21 -12.71 0.36 7.48
N THR A 22 -12.80 1.25 6.48
CA THR A 22 -11.68 1.59 5.60
C THR A 22 -10.52 2.24 6.35
N ASP A 23 -10.79 3.15 7.29
CA ASP A 23 -9.76 3.79 8.12
C ASP A 23 -9.02 2.77 9.01
N ARG A 24 -9.77 1.84 9.64
CA ARG A 24 -9.15 0.74 10.40
C ARG A 24 -8.30 -0.17 9.52
N GLN A 25 -8.81 -0.55 8.36
CA GLN A 25 -8.05 -1.36 7.40
C GLN A 25 -6.79 -0.64 6.91
N MET A 26 -6.89 0.66 6.62
CA MET A 26 -5.75 1.50 6.25
C MET A 26 -4.71 1.54 7.37
N GLY A 27 -5.14 1.71 8.63
CA GLY A 27 -4.27 1.65 9.80
C GLY A 27 -3.55 0.30 9.94
N GLN A 28 -4.25 -0.81 9.72
CA GLN A 28 -3.67 -2.15 9.75
C GLN A 28 -2.60 -2.35 8.66
N ILE A 29 -2.89 -1.92 7.43
CA ILE A 29 -1.93 -2.00 6.30
C ILE A 29 -0.71 -1.14 6.60
N ARG A 30 -0.91 0.11 7.06
CA ARG A 30 0.18 1.02 7.42
C ARG A 30 1.09 0.40 8.48
N SER A 31 0.52 -0.14 9.56
CA SER A 31 1.29 -0.80 10.61
C SER A 31 2.05 -2.01 10.08
N ALA A 32 1.42 -2.87 9.27
CA ALA A 32 2.08 -4.05 8.72
C ALA A 32 3.26 -3.71 7.79
N MET A 33 3.11 -2.69 6.93
CA MET A 33 4.20 -2.18 6.10
C MET A 33 5.34 -1.61 6.94
N LEU A 34 5.04 -0.84 7.98
CA LEU A 34 6.05 -0.27 8.87
C LEU A 34 6.79 -1.36 9.66
N SER A 35 6.10 -2.39 10.13
CA SER A 35 6.74 -3.52 10.83
C SER A 35 7.72 -4.26 9.92
N LEU A 36 7.37 -4.48 8.65
CA LEU A 36 8.32 -5.04 7.68
C LEU A 36 9.53 -4.11 7.53
N LEU A 37 9.35 -2.82 7.30
CA LEU A 37 10.47 -1.90 7.08
C LEU A 37 11.35 -1.68 8.32
N GLN A 38 10.80 -1.72 9.54
CA GLN A 38 11.58 -1.56 10.77
C GLN A 38 12.52 -2.73 11.05
N GLY A 39 12.18 -3.94 10.57
CA GLY A 39 13.05 -5.11 10.67
C GLY A 39 14.30 -5.01 9.78
N HIS A 40 14.31 -4.09 8.80
CA HIS A 40 15.35 -3.99 7.80
C HIS A 40 16.04 -2.61 7.89
N GLY A 41 17.32 -2.62 8.25
CA GLY A 41 18.12 -1.40 8.32
C GLY A 41 18.34 -0.74 6.95
N GLY A 42 18.75 0.52 6.94
CA GLY A 42 19.24 1.19 5.74
C GLY A 42 18.39 2.38 5.26
N HIS A 43 19.05 3.30 4.56
CA HIS A 43 18.46 4.58 4.14
C HIS A 43 17.25 4.42 3.21
N SER A 44 17.23 3.39 2.35
CA SER A 44 16.10 3.12 1.46
C SER A 44 14.85 2.72 2.24
N ALA A 45 14.97 1.75 3.16
CA ALA A 45 13.87 1.31 4.02
C ALA A 45 13.34 2.46 4.90
N GLN A 46 14.23 3.28 5.46
CA GLN A 46 13.84 4.45 6.26
C GLN A 46 13.05 5.49 5.45
N ARG A 47 13.49 5.79 4.22
CA ARG A 47 12.77 6.74 3.34
C ARG A 47 11.38 6.23 2.99
N VAL A 48 11.25 4.95 2.64
CA VAL A 48 9.95 4.34 2.36
C VAL A 48 9.07 4.31 3.62
N ALA A 49 9.64 4.03 4.79
CA ALA A 49 8.90 4.01 6.06
C ALA A 49 8.28 5.37 6.39
N GLN A 50 8.99 6.47 6.12
CA GLN A 50 8.43 7.82 6.27
C GLN A 50 7.25 8.04 5.31
N ARG A 51 7.39 7.67 4.03
CA ARG A 51 6.30 7.80 3.05
C ARG A 51 5.06 6.98 3.45
N VAL A 52 5.25 5.77 3.96
CA VAL A 52 4.17 4.90 4.48
C VAL A 52 3.50 5.54 5.70
N ARG A 53 4.28 6.10 6.64
CA ARG A 53 3.75 6.75 7.85
C ARG A 53 2.80 7.90 7.52
N PHE A 54 3.12 8.68 6.49
CA PHE A 54 2.36 9.88 6.10
C PHE A 54 1.42 9.68 4.91
N ALA A 55 1.24 8.45 4.43
CA ALA A 55 0.27 8.17 3.37
C ALA A 55 -1.16 8.52 3.84
N GLY A 56 -1.83 9.41 3.09
CA GLY A 56 -3.10 10.02 3.48
C GLY A 56 -4.35 9.21 3.12
N ASP A 57 -4.22 8.21 2.25
CA ASP A 57 -5.32 7.38 1.80
C ASP A 57 -4.86 5.95 1.43
N MET A 58 -5.84 5.10 1.10
CA MET A 58 -5.62 3.69 0.74
C MET A 58 -4.84 3.55 -0.58
N GLU A 59 -5.04 4.45 -1.53
CA GLU A 59 -4.43 4.41 -2.86
C GLU A 59 -2.93 4.74 -2.77
N ALA A 60 -2.55 5.73 -1.96
CA ALA A 60 -1.17 6.05 -1.66
C ALA A 60 -0.43 4.85 -1.05
N LEU A 61 -1.04 4.14 -0.10
CA LEU A 61 -0.48 2.89 0.44
C LEU A 61 -0.36 1.80 -0.62
N TRP A 62 -1.33 1.69 -1.52
CA TRP A 62 -1.29 0.73 -2.62
C TRP A 62 -0.14 0.99 -3.59
N TYR A 63 0.19 2.24 -3.92
CA TYR A 63 1.36 2.54 -4.74
C TYR A 63 2.66 2.31 -3.99
N LEU A 64 2.73 2.70 -2.70
CA LEU A 64 3.89 2.48 -1.85
C LEU A 64 4.23 0.99 -1.66
N ARG A 65 3.28 0.09 -1.92
CA ARG A 65 3.51 -1.36 -1.90
C ARG A 65 4.68 -1.79 -2.81
N GLN A 66 4.89 -1.10 -3.95
CA GLN A 66 6.00 -1.39 -4.85
C GLN A 66 7.33 -0.83 -4.33
N ASP A 67 7.29 0.35 -3.72
CA ASP A 67 8.46 0.93 -3.05
C ASP A 67 8.94 0.04 -1.88
N VAL A 68 7.99 -0.51 -1.10
CA VAL A 68 8.26 -1.47 -0.02
C VAL A 68 8.90 -2.74 -0.58
N LEU A 69 8.33 -3.33 -1.64
CA LEU A 69 8.91 -4.50 -2.29
C LEU A 69 10.34 -4.23 -2.74
N THR A 70 10.58 -3.11 -3.42
CA THR A 70 11.90 -2.72 -3.93
C THR A 70 12.92 -2.57 -2.80
N ALA A 71 12.52 -1.92 -1.70
CA ALA A 71 13.38 -1.76 -0.53
C ALA A 71 13.72 -3.09 0.13
N LEU A 72 12.75 -4.00 0.27
CA LEU A 72 12.96 -5.33 0.84
C LEU A 72 13.81 -6.21 -0.09
N SER A 73 13.56 -6.19 -1.39
CA SER A 73 14.32 -6.97 -2.38
C SER A 73 15.80 -6.61 -2.42
N ALA A 74 16.13 -5.34 -2.16
CA ALA A 74 17.51 -4.89 -2.07
C ALA A 74 18.26 -5.44 -0.84
N ILE A 75 17.54 -5.89 0.19
CA ILE A 75 18.10 -6.33 1.48
C ILE A 75 18.06 -7.86 1.60
N ASP A 76 16.88 -8.45 1.38
CA ASP A 76 16.62 -9.89 1.58
C ASP A 76 16.62 -10.69 0.26
N GLY A 77 16.69 -10.01 -0.88
CA GLY A 77 16.48 -10.60 -2.19
C GLY A 77 15.01 -10.73 -2.58
N GLU A 78 14.77 -10.76 -3.90
CA GLU A 78 13.44 -10.68 -4.51
C GLU A 78 12.48 -11.77 -4.02
N ALA A 79 12.95 -13.01 -3.87
CA ALA A 79 12.11 -14.15 -3.48
C ALA A 79 11.57 -14.01 -2.04
N ALA A 80 12.41 -13.58 -1.11
CA ALA A 80 12.03 -13.36 0.28
C ALA A 80 11.09 -12.15 0.42
N ALA A 81 11.42 -11.05 -0.26
CA ALA A 81 10.59 -9.86 -0.30
C ALA A 81 9.18 -10.14 -0.86
N ARG A 82 9.09 -10.90 -1.96
CA ARG A 82 7.80 -11.34 -2.52
C ARG A 82 6.99 -12.18 -1.54
N ARG A 83 7.65 -13.03 -0.74
CA ARG A 83 6.97 -13.85 0.29
C ARG A 83 6.38 -12.97 1.39
N GLN A 84 7.15 -12.04 1.94
CA GLN A 84 6.69 -11.09 2.96
C GLN A 84 5.53 -10.23 2.42
N MET A 85 5.60 -9.83 1.16
CA MET A 85 4.60 -8.96 0.53
C MET A 85 3.24 -9.63 0.29
N ARG A 86 3.14 -10.96 0.32
CA ARG A 86 1.86 -11.67 0.14
C ARG A 86 0.83 -11.31 1.21
N GLU A 87 1.27 -11.20 2.46
CA GLU A 87 0.37 -10.82 3.56
C GLU A 87 -0.12 -9.38 3.41
N ILE A 88 0.77 -8.46 3.04
CA ILE A 88 0.40 -7.06 2.77
C ILE A 88 -0.62 -6.98 1.62
N ASN A 89 -0.37 -7.67 0.51
CA ASN A 89 -1.28 -7.68 -0.63
C ASN A 89 -2.67 -8.26 -0.27
N ARG A 90 -2.73 -9.20 0.67
CA ARG A 90 -4.00 -9.76 1.17
C ARG A 90 -4.81 -8.71 1.94
N LEU A 91 -4.15 -7.86 2.74
CA LEU A 91 -4.81 -6.79 3.49
C LEU A 91 -5.47 -5.74 2.60
N PHE A 92 -5.02 -5.57 1.36
CA PHE A 92 -5.67 -4.67 0.40
C PHE A 92 -6.96 -5.22 -0.21
N LYS A 93 -7.22 -6.53 -0.10
CA LYS A 93 -8.44 -7.13 -0.65
C LYS A 93 -9.67 -6.55 0.06
N GLY A 94 -10.65 -6.09 -0.72
CA GLY A 94 -11.90 -5.51 -0.22
C GLY A 94 -11.80 -4.06 0.31
N GLY A 95 -10.60 -3.48 0.39
CA GLY A 95 -10.39 -2.10 0.86
C GLY A 95 -10.04 -1.09 -0.23
N LEU A 96 -9.72 -1.57 -1.44
CA LEU A 96 -9.37 -0.72 -2.57
C LEU A 96 -10.64 -0.17 -3.26
N PRO A 97 -10.63 1.09 -3.73
CA PRO A 97 -11.66 1.56 -4.67
C PRO A 97 -11.69 0.63 -5.88
N GLY A 98 -12.89 0.35 -6.41
CA GLY A 98 -13.09 -0.65 -7.47
C GLY A 98 -12.25 -0.43 -8.73
N ALA A 99 -11.75 0.78 -8.96
CA ALA A 99 -10.83 1.13 -10.04
C ALA A 99 -9.42 0.51 -9.91
N LEU A 100 -8.98 0.17 -8.69
CA LEU A 100 -7.64 -0.38 -8.42
C LEU A 100 -7.62 -1.91 -8.31
N VAL A 101 -8.79 -2.55 -8.30
CA VAL A 101 -8.90 -4.01 -8.30
C VAL A 101 -8.69 -4.53 -9.72
N PRO A 102 -7.85 -5.56 -9.95
CA PRO A 102 -7.72 -6.19 -11.26
C PRO A 102 -9.10 -6.63 -11.75
N ARG A 103 -9.58 -6.02 -12.85
CA ARG A 103 -10.89 -6.34 -13.41
C ARG A 103 -10.79 -7.74 -14.03
N PRO A 104 -11.64 -8.71 -13.62
CA PRO A 104 -11.65 -10.01 -14.27
C PRO A 104 -12.09 -9.80 -15.72
N HIS A 105 -11.18 -10.02 -16.65
CA HIS A 105 -11.50 -10.09 -18.06
C HIS A 105 -12.36 -11.33 -18.25
N HIS A 106 -13.68 -11.12 -18.40
CA HIS A 106 -14.55 -12.17 -18.90
C HIS A 106 -14.07 -12.48 -20.31
N ARG A 107 -13.40 -13.62 -20.47
CA ARG A 107 -13.09 -14.17 -21.78
C ARG A 107 -14.44 -14.49 -22.44
N ILE A 108 -14.82 -13.67 -23.41
CA ILE A 108 -15.94 -13.97 -24.29
C ILE A 108 -15.45 -15.15 -25.14
N THR A 109 -15.87 -16.35 -24.75
CA THR A 109 -15.65 -17.56 -25.52
C THR A 109 -16.88 -17.73 -26.41
N THR A 110 -16.75 -17.36 -27.67
CA THR A 110 -17.68 -17.71 -28.77
C THR A 110 -17.19 -18.96 -29.46
#